data_AF-A0AAE1Y5V9-F1
#
_entry.id   AF-A0AAE1Y5V9-F1
#
_cell.length_a   1.000
_cell.length_b   1.000
_cell.length_c   1.000
_cell.angle_alpha   90.00
_cell.angle_beta   90.00
_cell.angle_gamma   90.00
#
_symmetry.space_group_name_H-M   'P 1'
#
loop_
_entity.id
_entity.type
_entity.pdbx_description
1 polymer ?
#
loop_
_entity_poly.entity_id
_entity_poly.type
_entity_poly.pdbx_seq_one_letter_code
_entity_poly.pdbx_strand_id
1 'polypeptide(L)'
;MDIPKLSILSVCLMMALQLACAQNSPDDFVKAHNAGRAQVGVPPLVWDETLVAYAKEYAKVRSKDCEMKHSTGPYGENLAAGSWDMNAKQQCKSGLTRKKFYDVGSNSCIGNEMCGHYTQAVWRDSTKVGAPGRSARMGGRL
;
A
#
# COMPACT_ATOMS: atom_id res chain seq x y z
N MET A 1 -6.53 43.41 -17.19
CA MET A 1 -7.40 42.22 -17.28
C MET A 1 -7.36 41.55 -15.93
N ASP A 2 -8.21 42.00 -15.01
CA ASP A 2 -8.25 41.48 -13.66
C ASP A 2 -9.03 40.16 -13.67
N ILE A 3 -8.33 39.06 -13.42
CA ILE A 3 -8.99 37.78 -13.16
C ILE A 3 -9.78 37.98 -11.85
N PRO A 4 -11.12 37.83 -11.84
CA PRO A 4 -11.90 38.11 -10.65
C PRO A 4 -11.46 37.18 -9.52
N LYS A 5 -11.21 37.75 -8.32
CA LYS A 5 -10.78 37.01 -7.12
C LYS A 5 -11.69 35.83 -6.77
N LEU A 6 -12.97 35.91 -7.15
CA LEU A 6 -13.97 34.85 -7.01
C LEU A 6 -13.66 33.63 -7.89
N SER A 7 -13.13 33.83 -9.10
CA SER A 7 -12.70 32.76 -10.01
C SER A 7 -11.43 32.07 -9.51
N ILE A 8 -10.51 32.81 -8.89
CA ILE A 8 -9.29 32.22 -8.29
C ILE A 8 -9.68 31.37 -7.06
N LEU A 9 -10.57 31.85 -6.20
CA LEU A 9 -11.03 31.09 -5.02
C LEU A 9 -11.75 29.79 -5.41
N SER A 10 -12.60 29.85 -6.44
CA SER A 10 -13.32 28.68 -6.97
C SER A 10 -12.38 27.65 -7.60
N VAL A 11 -11.38 28.10 -8.36
CA VAL A 11 -10.34 27.24 -8.96
C VAL A 11 -9.44 26.60 -7.89
N CYS A 12 -9.07 27.34 -6.83
CA CYS A 12 -8.34 26.80 -5.69
C CYS A 12 -9.16 25.76 -4.90
N LEU A 13 -10.46 25.99 -4.72
CA LEU A 13 -11.34 25.05 -4.04
C LEU A 13 -11.53 23.75 -4.85
N MET A 14 -11.64 23.85 -6.18
CA MET A 14 -11.69 22.68 -7.07
C MET A 14 -10.36 21.90 -7.10
N MET A 15 -9.21 22.57 -7.11
CA MET A 15 -7.90 21.92 -6.99
C MET A 15 -7.68 21.25 -5.62
N ALA A 16 -8.12 21.88 -4.53
CA ALA A 16 -8.07 21.29 -3.19
C ALA A 16 -8.99 20.06 -3.07
N LEU A 17 -10.15 20.08 -3.75
CA LEU A 17 -11.06 18.94 -3.81
C LEU A 17 -10.46 17.76 -4.60
N GLN A 18 -9.71 18.04 -5.68
CA GLN A 18 -9.01 17.01 -6.47
C GLN A 18 -7.86 16.33 -5.67
N LEU A 19 -7.16 17.07 -4.81
CA LEU A 19 -6.08 16.55 -3.97
C LEU A 19 -6.59 15.62 -2.83
N ALA A 20 -7.85 15.76 -2.41
CA ALA A 20 -8.44 14.96 -1.34
C ALA A 20 -8.94 13.58 -1.81
N CYS A 21 -9.16 13.36 -3.12
CA CYS A 21 -9.86 12.17 -3.62
C CYS A 21 -8.95 11.05 -4.15
N ALA A 22 -7.62 11.25 -4.25
CA ALA A 22 -6.71 10.33 -4.93
C ALA A 22 -5.62 9.76 -3.99
N GLN A 23 -5.97 9.24 -2.82
CA GLN A 23 -4.98 8.63 -1.90
C GLN A 23 -4.88 7.10 -1.99
N ASN A 24 -5.66 6.48 -2.90
CA ASN A 24 -5.85 5.03 -3.01
C ASN A 24 -5.87 4.56 -4.47
N SER A 25 -5.30 5.34 -5.38
CA SER A 25 -5.17 4.98 -6.79
C SER A 25 -4.09 3.91 -7.01
N PRO A 26 -4.13 3.15 -8.12
CA PRO A 26 -3.02 2.28 -8.55
C PRO A 26 -1.65 2.96 -8.48
N ASP A 27 -1.61 4.21 -8.95
CA ASP A 27 -0.43 5.06 -8.97
C ASP A 27 0.15 5.31 -7.57
N ASP A 28 -0.69 5.49 -6.56
CA ASP A 28 -0.23 5.74 -5.18
C ASP A 28 0.49 4.51 -4.61
N PHE A 29 -0.05 3.32 -4.86
CA PHE A 29 0.56 2.06 -4.42
C PHE A 29 1.88 1.81 -5.14
N VAL A 30 1.90 1.98 -6.47
CA VAL A 30 3.10 1.76 -7.28
C VAL A 30 4.18 2.77 -6.91
N LYS A 31 3.86 4.06 -6.83
CA LYS A 31 4.82 5.12 -6.46
C LYS A 31 5.39 4.88 -5.06
N ALA A 32 4.55 4.50 -4.09
CA ALA A 32 5.01 4.25 -2.73
C ALA A 32 5.95 3.02 -2.64
N HIS A 33 5.62 1.91 -3.30
CA HIS A 33 6.52 0.75 -3.38
C HIS A 33 7.83 1.10 -4.10
N ASN A 34 7.73 1.73 -5.27
CA ASN A 34 8.88 2.04 -6.10
C ASN A 34 9.82 3.05 -5.47
N ALA A 35 9.33 3.97 -4.64
CA ALA A 35 10.17 4.83 -3.82
C ALA A 35 11.02 4.04 -2.82
N GLY A 36 10.48 2.97 -2.22
CA GLY A 36 11.23 2.07 -1.34
C GLY A 36 12.24 1.20 -2.10
N ARG A 37 11.82 0.67 -3.26
CA ARG A 37 12.66 -0.18 -4.14
C ARG A 37 13.85 0.57 -4.73
N ALA A 38 13.66 1.83 -5.12
CA ALA A 38 14.73 2.69 -5.61
C ALA A 38 15.86 2.88 -4.57
N GLN A 39 15.52 2.95 -3.28
CA GLN A 39 16.52 3.11 -2.20
C GLN A 39 17.45 1.91 -2.04
N VAL A 40 17.11 0.76 -2.64
CA VAL A 40 17.89 -0.48 -2.54
C VAL A 40 18.28 -1.05 -3.90
N GLY A 41 18.08 -0.29 -4.98
CA GLY A 41 18.53 -0.66 -6.32
C GLY A 41 17.87 -1.92 -6.90
N VAL A 42 16.57 -2.13 -6.63
CA VAL A 42 15.78 -3.19 -7.27
C VAL A 42 14.81 -2.60 -8.31
N PRO A 43 14.51 -3.32 -9.42
CA PRO A 43 13.66 -2.81 -10.49
C PRO A 43 12.26 -2.40 -10.02
N PRO A 44 11.61 -1.40 -10.62
CA PRO A 44 10.27 -0.97 -10.22
C PRO A 44 9.21 -2.04 -10.48
N LEU A 45 8.15 -2.05 -9.68
CA LEU A 45 6.94 -2.83 -9.90
C LEU A 45 6.00 -2.10 -10.84
N VAL A 46 5.21 -2.87 -11.59
CA VAL A 46 4.07 -2.39 -12.36
C VAL A 46 2.76 -2.85 -11.73
N TRP A 47 1.68 -2.09 -11.94
CA TRP A 47 0.36 -2.46 -11.45
C TRP A 47 -0.21 -3.66 -12.25
N ASP A 48 -0.87 -4.59 -11.57
CA ASP A 48 -1.50 -5.75 -12.20
C ASP A 48 -2.92 -5.99 -11.66
N GLU A 49 -3.92 -5.89 -12.56
CA GLU A 49 -5.34 -6.02 -12.20
C GLU A 49 -5.74 -7.44 -11.78
N THR A 50 -4.97 -8.48 -12.16
CA THR A 50 -5.20 -9.86 -11.69
C THR A 50 -4.86 -9.96 -10.21
N LEU A 51 -3.74 -9.36 -9.78
CA LEU A 51 -3.36 -9.28 -8.37
C LEU A 51 -4.34 -8.43 -7.56
N VAL A 52 -4.89 -7.36 -8.15
CA VAL A 52 -5.93 -6.55 -7.51
C VAL A 52 -7.18 -7.38 -7.26
N ALA A 53 -7.66 -8.12 -8.25
CA ALA A 53 -8.83 -8.98 -8.11
C ALA A 53 -8.60 -10.02 -6.99
N TYR A 54 -7.42 -10.67 -6.99
CA TYR A 54 -7.02 -11.62 -5.97
C TYR A 54 -7.03 -10.99 -4.56
N ALA A 55 -6.38 -9.84 -4.39
CA ALA A 55 -6.29 -9.15 -3.11
C ALA A 55 -7.66 -8.68 -2.59
N LYS A 56 -8.56 -8.24 -3.49
CA LYS A 56 -9.94 -7.87 -3.13
C LYS A 56 -10.73 -9.07 -2.62
N GLU A 57 -10.66 -10.21 -3.31
CA GLU A 57 -11.36 -11.41 -2.85
C GLU A 57 -10.82 -11.89 -1.50
N TYR A 58 -9.49 -11.88 -1.32
CA TYR A 58 -8.91 -12.29 -0.06
C TYR A 58 -9.24 -11.34 1.10
N ALA A 59 -9.24 -10.03 0.85
CA ALA A 59 -9.65 -9.04 1.84
C ALA A 59 -11.11 -9.23 2.29
N LYS A 60 -12.03 -9.65 1.41
CA LYS A 60 -13.42 -10.01 1.78
C LYS A 60 -13.49 -11.26 2.66
N VAL A 61 -12.56 -12.19 2.51
CA VAL A 61 -12.49 -13.37 3.39
C VAL A 61 -12.05 -12.94 4.79
N ARG A 62 -10.95 -12.18 4.90
CA ARG A 62 -10.40 -11.71 6.18
C ARG A 62 -11.28 -10.66 6.86
N SER A 63 -12.13 -9.92 6.12
CA SER A 63 -13.08 -8.99 6.74
C SER A 63 -14.13 -9.64 7.63
N LYS A 64 -14.31 -10.96 7.53
CA LYS A 64 -15.28 -11.73 8.32
C LYS A 64 -14.78 -12.05 9.72
N ASP A 65 -13.48 -12.26 9.89
CA ASP A 65 -12.84 -12.71 11.14
C ASP A 65 -11.76 -11.74 11.66
N CYS A 66 -11.38 -10.76 10.85
CA CYS A 66 -10.38 -9.73 11.15
C CYS A 66 -8.96 -10.30 11.38
N GLU A 67 -8.69 -11.56 11.02
CA GLU A 67 -7.40 -12.17 11.28
C GLU A 67 -6.33 -11.75 10.26
N MET A 68 -5.11 -11.49 10.75
CA MET A 68 -3.92 -11.21 9.92
C MET A 68 -3.26 -12.51 9.46
N LYS A 69 -4.05 -13.37 8.82
CA LYS A 69 -3.61 -14.67 8.30
C LYS A 69 -3.36 -14.59 6.80
N HIS A 70 -2.25 -15.17 6.34
CA HIS A 70 -1.90 -15.20 4.92
C HIS A 70 -2.78 -16.16 4.10
N SER A 71 -2.97 -15.84 2.82
CA SER A 71 -3.84 -16.59 1.90
C SER A 71 -3.34 -17.98 1.52
N THR A 72 -2.05 -18.27 1.71
CA THR A 72 -1.37 -19.49 1.20
C THR A 72 -1.52 -19.68 -0.31
N GLY A 73 -1.84 -18.60 -1.04
CA GLY A 73 -2.00 -18.62 -2.49
C GLY A 73 -0.68 -18.60 -3.26
N PRO A 74 -0.76 -18.51 -4.60
CA PRO A 74 0.40 -18.59 -5.48
C PRO A 74 1.25 -17.30 -5.53
N TYR A 75 0.82 -16.23 -4.86
CA TYR A 75 1.46 -14.92 -4.91
C TYR A 75 2.14 -14.57 -3.59
N GLY A 76 3.24 -13.81 -3.66
CA GLY A 76 3.77 -13.12 -2.49
C GLY A 76 2.76 -12.11 -1.94
N GLU A 77 2.72 -11.94 -0.61
CA GLU A 77 1.62 -11.21 0.04
C GLU A 77 2.12 -10.41 1.25
N ASN A 78 1.61 -9.18 1.37
CA ASN A 78 1.70 -8.39 2.59
C ASN A 78 0.28 -8.05 3.06
N LEU A 79 0.03 -8.21 4.35
CA LEU A 79 -1.23 -7.82 4.98
C LEU A 79 -1.05 -6.55 5.79
N ALA A 80 -2.04 -5.67 5.73
CA ALA A 80 -2.08 -4.48 6.56
C ALA A 80 -3.46 -4.34 7.21
N ALA A 81 -3.46 -4.02 8.49
CA ALA A 81 -4.64 -3.60 9.23
C ALA A 81 -4.37 -2.23 9.88
N GLY A 82 -5.40 -1.40 9.94
CA GLY A 82 -5.34 -0.07 10.51
C GLY A 82 -6.72 0.57 10.54
N SER A 83 -6.77 1.89 10.73
CA SER A 83 -8.02 2.64 10.73
C SER A 83 -8.72 2.62 9.37
N TRP A 84 -10.02 2.93 9.37
CA TRP A 84 -10.89 2.86 8.18
C TRP A 84 -10.45 3.80 7.05
N ASP A 85 -9.71 4.86 7.39
CA ASP A 85 -9.17 5.89 6.52
C ASP A 85 -7.74 5.62 6.05
N MET A 86 -7.17 4.45 6.40
CA MET A 86 -5.81 4.08 6.05
C MET A 86 -5.60 4.05 4.53
N ASN A 87 -4.80 4.98 4.04
CA ASN A 87 -4.56 5.18 2.61
C ASN A 87 -3.40 4.34 2.05
N ALA A 88 -3.24 4.33 0.72
CA ALA A 88 -2.23 3.53 0.03
C ALA A 88 -0.81 3.82 0.52
N LYS A 89 -0.48 5.09 0.75
CA LYS A 89 0.83 5.51 1.27
C LYS A 89 1.08 4.94 2.66
N GLN A 90 0.10 4.98 3.55
CA GLN A 90 0.19 4.40 4.89
C GLN A 90 0.32 2.87 4.83
N GLN A 91 -0.46 2.21 3.94
CA GLN A 91 -0.38 0.77 3.70
C GLN A 91 1.03 0.35 3.25
N CYS A 92 1.60 1.01 2.25
CA CYS A 92 2.94 0.68 1.76
C CYS A 92 4.03 1.02 2.79
N LYS A 93 3.89 2.15 3.48
CA LYS A 93 4.86 2.60 4.49
C LYS A 93 4.94 1.64 5.68
N SER A 94 3.83 1.03 6.10
CA SER A 94 3.83 0.10 7.24
C SER A 94 4.71 -1.13 7.00
N GLY A 95 4.79 -1.62 5.75
CA GLY A 95 5.69 -2.68 5.32
C GLY A 95 7.12 -2.21 5.13
N LEU A 96 7.33 -1.12 4.38
CA LEU A 96 8.66 -0.59 4.09
C LEU A 96 9.43 -0.15 5.34
N THR A 97 8.75 0.38 6.35
CA THR A 97 9.37 0.77 7.63
C THR A 97 9.92 -0.40 8.44
N ARG A 98 9.58 -1.65 8.09
CA ARG A 98 10.18 -2.85 8.69
C ARG A 98 11.66 -3.04 8.29
N LYS A 99 12.19 -2.21 7.39
CA LYS A 99 13.63 -2.11 7.07
C LYS A 99 14.51 -2.03 8.32
N LYS A 100 14.07 -1.30 9.35
CA LYS A 100 14.82 -1.13 10.62
C LYS A 100 15.02 -2.45 11.40
N PHE A 101 14.30 -3.50 11.03
CA PHE A 101 14.38 -4.83 11.63
C PHE A 101 15.03 -5.86 10.70
N TYR A 102 15.60 -5.42 9.58
CA TYR A 102 16.27 -6.29 8.62
C TYR A 102 17.76 -6.04 8.64
N ASP A 103 18.54 -7.10 8.86
CA ASP A 103 19.99 -7.07 8.73
C ASP A 103 20.39 -7.53 7.32
N VAL A 104 21.09 -6.65 6.60
CA VAL A 104 21.51 -6.91 5.22
C VAL A 104 22.66 -7.92 5.16
N GLY A 105 23.53 -7.93 6.18
CA GLY A 105 24.73 -8.78 6.21
C GLY A 105 24.38 -10.25 6.44
N SER A 106 23.44 -10.54 7.34
CA SER A 106 22.95 -11.89 7.62
C SER A 106 21.74 -12.28 6.78
N ASN A 107 21.15 -11.36 6.02
CA ASN A 107 19.91 -11.57 5.24
C ASN A 107 18.78 -12.13 6.13
N SER A 108 18.63 -11.58 7.34
CA SER A 108 17.67 -12.07 8.33
C SER A 108 17.01 -10.93 9.10
N CYS A 109 15.92 -11.25 9.79
CA CYS A 109 15.35 -10.30 10.73
C CYS A 109 16.24 -10.17 11.98
N ILE A 110 16.26 -8.98 12.56
CA ILE A 110 17.01 -8.67 13.77
C ILE A 110 16.21 -9.16 14.98
N GLY A 111 16.79 -10.06 15.77
CA GLY A 111 16.13 -10.64 16.95
C GLY A 111 14.83 -11.37 16.59
N ASN A 112 13.78 -11.19 17.39
CA ASN A 112 12.46 -11.79 17.18
C ASN A 112 11.48 -10.86 16.44
N GLU A 113 12.00 -9.83 15.76
CA GLU A 113 11.17 -8.88 15.01
C GLU A 113 10.76 -9.42 13.64
N MET A 114 9.72 -8.81 13.04
CA MET A 114 9.20 -9.21 11.73
C MET A 114 9.66 -8.23 10.64
N CYS A 115 10.54 -8.72 9.77
CA CYS A 115 11.04 -8.00 8.60
C CYS A 115 10.44 -8.46 7.27
N GLY A 116 9.63 -9.53 7.27
CA GLY A 116 9.05 -10.15 6.07
C GLY A 116 8.28 -9.17 5.16
N HIS A 117 7.56 -8.22 5.74
CA HIS A 117 6.87 -7.21 4.92
C HIS A 117 7.83 -6.32 4.14
N TYR A 118 8.99 -5.98 4.72
CA TYR A 118 10.01 -5.20 4.03
C TYR A 118 10.65 -6.02 2.92
N THR A 119 11.11 -7.25 3.22
CA THR A 119 11.76 -8.11 2.23
C THR A 119 10.83 -8.42 1.06
N GLN A 120 9.53 -8.64 1.31
CA GLN A 120 8.54 -8.81 0.24
C GLN A 120 8.37 -7.53 -0.60
N ALA A 121 8.30 -6.35 0.02
CA ALA A 121 8.12 -5.09 -0.70
C ALA A 121 9.31 -4.76 -1.63
N VAL A 122 10.52 -5.16 -1.23
CA VAL A 122 11.75 -4.96 -2.02
C VAL A 122 12.26 -6.23 -2.69
N TRP A 123 11.44 -7.28 -2.79
CA TRP A 123 11.86 -8.53 -3.40
C TRP A 123 12.21 -8.32 -4.87
N ARG A 124 13.44 -8.64 -5.26
CA ARG A 124 13.98 -8.30 -6.59
C ARG A 124 13.17 -8.91 -7.72
N ASP A 125 12.74 -10.16 -7.55
CA ASP A 125 12.08 -10.94 -8.60
C ASP A 125 10.59 -10.62 -8.73
N SER A 126 10.01 -9.91 -7.77
CA SER A 126 8.67 -9.36 -7.93
C SER A 126 8.71 -8.26 -8.99
N THR A 127 7.86 -8.40 -10.01
CA THR A 127 7.73 -7.43 -11.12
C THR A 127 6.38 -6.71 -11.11
N LYS A 128 5.39 -7.25 -10.40
CA LYS A 128 4.01 -6.79 -10.38
C LYS A 128 3.48 -6.61 -8.96
N VAL A 129 2.52 -5.70 -8.79
CA VAL A 129 1.81 -5.48 -7.52
C VAL A 129 0.34 -5.16 -7.77
N GLY A 130 -0.52 -5.59 -6.86
CA GLY A 130 -1.93 -5.22 -6.82
C GLY A 130 -2.40 -5.10 -5.37
N ALA A 131 -3.32 -4.17 -5.12
CA ALA A 131 -3.91 -3.93 -3.82
C ALA A 131 -5.40 -3.60 -3.97
N PRO A 132 -6.25 -3.82 -2.93
CA PRO A 132 -7.69 -3.64 -3.05
C PRO A 132 -8.14 -2.17 -3.20
N GLY A 133 -7.22 -1.20 -3.20
CA GLY A 133 -7.50 0.23 -3.25
C GLY A 133 -7.87 0.77 -1.86
N ARG A 134 -9.01 0.32 -1.31
CA ARG A 134 -9.45 0.66 0.06
C ARG A 134 -9.35 -0.55 0.99
N SER A 135 -9.07 -0.28 2.25
CA SER A 135 -9.14 -1.29 3.33
C SER A 135 -10.56 -1.88 3.38
N ALA A 136 -10.65 -3.20 3.49
CA ALA A 136 -11.92 -3.85 3.77
C ALA A 136 -12.34 -3.52 5.21
N ARG A 137 -13.64 -3.31 5.44
CA ARG A 137 -14.17 -3.15 6.79
C ARG A 137 -14.07 -4.49 7.51
N MET A 138 -13.13 -4.59 8.44
CA MET A 138 -12.99 -5.73 9.33
C MET A 138 -14.07 -5.62 10.40
N GLY A 139 -15.02 -6.56 10.45
CA GLY A 139 -15.98 -6.80 11.55
C GLY A 139 -16.73 -5.59 12.14
N GLY A 140 -18.05 -5.52 11.92
CA GLY A 140 -18.97 -4.65 12.65
C GLY A 140 -19.97 -5.46 13.46
N ARG A 141 -19.75 -5.56 14.77
CA ARG A 141 -20.83 -5.55 15.77
C ARG A 141 -20.40 -4.56 16.84
N LEU A 142 -21.18 -3.48 16.95
CA LEU A 142 -21.39 -2.86 18.25
C LEU A 142 -22.20 -3.84 19.10
#